data_AF-A0A316P2S6-F1
#
_entry.id   AF-A0A316P2S6-F1
#
_cell.length_a   1.000
_cell.length_b   1.000
_cell.length_c   1.000
_cell.angle_alpha   90.00
_cell.angle_beta   90.00
_cell.angle_gamma   90.00
#
_symmetry.space_group_name_H-M   'P 1'
#
loop_
_entity.id
_entity.type
_entity.pdbx_description
1 polymer ?
#
loop_
_entity_poly.entity_id
_entity_poly.type
_entity_poly.pdbx_seq_one_letter_code
_entity_poly.pdbx_strand_id
1 'polypeptide(L)' 'MTLTQLAKKMSEASGKNYSQSLLSHKLADNSLRYTEMKMICKILGYRIYIDFDEIRLGQ' A
#
# COMPACT_ATOMS: atom_id res chain seq x y z
N MET A 1 9.32 11.12 -2.79
CA MET A 1 8.79 10.39 -3.97
C MET A 1 7.35 10.82 -4.19
N THR A 2 6.91 11.02 -5.44
CA THR A 2 5.50 11.36 -5.78
C THR A 2 4.63 10.11 -5.94
N LEU A 3 3.30 10.25 -5.93
CA LEU A 3 2.39 9.12 -6.11
C LEU A 3 2.54 8.47 -7.50
N THR A 4 2.83 9.27 -8.53
CA THR A 4 3.14 8.78 -9.89
C THR A 4 4.39 7.91 -9.90
N GLN A 5 5.45 8.32 -9.20
CA GLN A 5 6.67 7.52 -9.08
C GLN A 5 6.44 6.23 -8.28
N LEU A 6 5.61 6.28 -7.24
CA LEU A 6 5.21 5.10 -6.47
C LEU A 6 4.45 4.10 -7.37
N ALA A 7 3.47 4.57 -8.14
CA ALA A 7 2.70 3.76 -9.08
C ALA A 7 3.60 3.02 -10.09
N LYS A 8 4.57 3.75 -10.64
CA LYS A 8 5.58 3.17 -11.54
C LYS A 8 6.38 2.06 -10.86
N LYS A 9 6.94 2.32 -9.68
CA LYS A 9 7.72 1.32 -8.93
C LYS A 9 6.89 0.11 -8.50
N MET A 10 5.63 0.32 -8.11
CA MET A 10 4.71 -0.77 -7.81
C MET A 10 4.41 -1.62 -9.05
N SER A 11 4.28 -1.00 -10.22
CA SER A 11 4.08 -1.72 -11.47
C SER A 11 5.29 -2.57 -11.84
N GLU A 12 6.49 -1.99 -11.75
CA GLU A 12 7.77 -2.69 -11.97
C GLU A 12 7.95 -3.87 -11.02
N ALA A 13 7.61 -3.71 -9.73
CA ALA A 13 7.81 -4.74 -8.72
C ALA A 13 6.79 -5.89 -8.78
N SER A 14 5.61 -5.67 -9.36
CA SER A 14 4.49 -6.61 -9.31
C SER A 14 4.09 -7.19 -10.67
N GLY A 15 4.53 -6.58 -11.77
CA GLY A 15 4.05 -6.87 -13.13
C GLY A 15 2.60 -6.44 -13.38
N LYS A 16 1.93 -5.79 -12.42
CA LYS A 16 0.56 -5.28 -12.56
C LYS A 16 0.58 -3.81 -12.92
N ASN A 17 -0.38 -3.35 -13.71
CA ASN A 17 -0.48 -1.94 -14.05
C ASN A 17 -1.10 -1.14 -12.90
N TYR A 18 -0.25 -0.40 -12.18
CA TYR A 18 -0.67 0.60 -11.19
C TYR A 18 -0.62 2.00 -11.80
N SER A 19 -1.73 2.72 -11.75
CA SER A 19 -1.79 4.13 -12.11
C SER A 19 -1.80 5.01 -10.85
N GLN A 20 -1.41 6.27 -11.02
CA GLN A 20 -1.49 7.28 -9.96
C GLN A 20 -2.94 7.48 -9.49
N SER A 21 -3.91 7.52 -10.41
CA SER A 21 -5.33 7.69 -10.09
C SER A 21 -5.87 6.52 -9.28
N LEU A 22 -5.56 5.27 -9.67
CA LEU A 22 -5.99 4.07 -8.95
C LEU A 22 -5.47 4.08 -7.51
N LEU A 23 -4.18 4.40 -7.32
CA LEU A 23 -3.61 4.49 -5.98
C LEU A 23 -4.24 5.62 -5.16
N SER A 24 -4.51 6.77 -5.79
CA SER A 24 -5.16 7.91 -5.12
C SER A 24 -6.55 7.54 -4.62
N HIS A 25 -7.36 6.86 -5.45
CA HIS A 25 -8.68 6.37 -5.05
C HIS A 25 -8.59 5.35 -3.92
N LYS A 26 -7.68 4.36 -4.02
CA LYS A 26 -7.53 3.35 -2.97
C LYS A 26 -7.13 3.93 -1.61
N LEU A 27 -6.30 4.97 -1.63
CA LEU A 27 -5.90 5.70 -0.42
C LEU A 27 -7.09 6.49 0.15
N ALA A 28 -7.83 7.19 -0.70
CA ALA A 28 -9.00 7.96 -0.27
C ALA A 28 -10.11 7.05 0.31
N ASP A 29 -10.33 5.90 -0.31
CA ASP A 29 -11.40 4.96 0.05
C ASP A 29 -10.98 3.94 1.14
N ASN A 30 -9.76 4.07 1.69
CA ASN A 30 -9.18 3.11 2.64
C ASN A 30 -9.25 1.64 2.19
N SER A 31 -9.09 1.39 0.88
CA SER A 31 -9.30 0.07 0.25
C SER A 31 -8.01 -0.62 -0.21
N LEU A 32 -6.86 -0.13 0.25
CA LEU A 32 -5.55 -0.78 0.01
C LEU A 32 -5.52 -2.18 0.62
N ARG A 33 -5.23 -3.18 -0.22
CA ARG A 33 -5.03 -4.55 0.28
C ARG A 33 -3.72 -4.64 1.03
N TYR A 34 -3.63 -5.54 2.01
CA TYR A 34 -2.40 -5.79 2.77
C TYR A 34 -1.17 -6.02 1.87
N THR A 35 -1.33 -6.78 0.78
CA THR A 35 -0.25 -7.03 -0.19
C THR A 35 0.25 -5.76 -0.86
N GLU A 36 -0.65 -4.80 -1.13
CA GLU A 36 -0.33 -3.51 -1.74
C GLU A 36 0.37 -2.63 -0.73
N MET A 37 -0.14 -2.56 0.50
CA MET A 37 0.49 -1.82 1.58
C MET A 37 1.90 -2.35 1.89
N LYS A 38 2.07 -3.67 1.95
CA LYS A 38 3.38 -4.33 2.13
C LYS A 38 4.37 -3.93 1.04
N MET A 39 3.92 -3.83 -0.20
CA MET A 39 4.76 -3.41 -1.32
C MET A 39 5.13 -1.93 -1.23
N ILE A 40 4.18 -1.07 -0.91
CA ILE A 40 4.39 0.36 -0.70
C ILE A 40 5.44 0.58 0.40
N CYS A 41 5.30 -0.10 1.54
CA CYS A 41 6.27 -0.05 2.64
C CYS A 41 7.66 -0.51 2.20
N LYS A 42 7.76 -1.62 1.47
CA LYS A 42 9.05 -2.11 0.94
C LYS A 42 9.70 -1.09 0.00
N ILE A 43 8.94 -0.46 -0.88
CA ILE A 43 9.45 0.56 -1.82
C ILE A 43 9.93 1.82 -1.08
N LEU A 44 9.22 2.20 -0.03
CA LEU A 44 9.53 3.39 0.78
C LEU A 44 10.60 3.17 1.85
N GLY A 45 11.03 1.91 2.08
CA GLY A 45 12.00 1.58 3.12
C GLY A 45 11.40 1.49 4.53
N TYR A 46 10.08 1.34 4.65
CA TYR A 46 9.39 1.18 5.93
C TYR A 46 9.21 -0.30 6.31
N ARG A 47 9.13 -0.56 7.62
CA ARG A 47 8.72 -1.85 8.19
C ARG A 47 7.29 -1.75 8.71
N ILE A 48 6.49 -2.78 8.45
CA ILE A 48 5.15 -2.92 9.03
C ILE A 48 5.28 -3.75 10.31
N TYR A 49 4.82 -3.20 11.42
CA TYR A 49 4.58 -3.94 12.66
C TYR A 49 3.07 -4.07 12.83
N ILE A 50 2.60 -5.28 13.12
CA ILE A 50 1.20 -5.53 13.44
C ILE A 50 1.17 -5.76 14.94
N ASP A 51 0.54 -4.84 15.64
CA ASP A 51 0.22 -5.01 17.05
C ASP A 51 -1.09 -5.80 17.15
N PHE A 52 -1.05 -6.90 17.88
CA PHE A 52 -2.20 -7.79 18.04
C PHE A 52 -3.02 -7.44 19.30
N ASP A 53 -2.53 -6.55 20.16
CA ASP A 53 -3.24 -6.16 21.39
C ASP A 53 -4.45 -5.27 21.09
N GLU A 54 -4.44 -4.49 20.00
CA GLU A 54 -5.59 -3.69 19.54
C GLU A 54 -6.61 -4.48 18.69
N ILE A 55 -6.24 -5.64 18.13
CA ILE A 55 -7.11 -6.43 17.23
C ILE A 55 -8.22 -7.17 18.01
N ARG A 56 -8.17 -7.16 19.35
CA ARG A 56 -9.18 -7.78 20.23
C ARG A 56 -10.42 -6.93 20.53
N LEU A 57 -10.58 -5.76 19.92
CA LEU A 57 -11.79 -4.94 20.07
C LEU A 57 -12.73 -5.11 18.88
N GLY A 58 -13.49 -6.20 18.94
CA GLY A 58 -14.56 -6.52 17.99
C GLY A 58 -15.24 -7.83 18.36
N GLN A 59 -15.78 -7.90 19.58
CA GLN A 59 -17.00 -8.69 19.81
C GLN A 59 -18.20 -7.94 19.22
#